data_AF-A0A7Y2GR87-F1
#
_entry.id   AF-A0A7Y2GR87-F1
#
_cell.length_a   1.000
_cell.length_b   1.000
_cell.length_c   1.000
_cell.angle_alpha   90.00
_cell.angle_beta   90.00
_cell.angle_gamma   90.00
#
_symmetry.space_group_name_H-M   'P 1'
#
loop_
_entity.id
_entity.type
_entity.pdbx_description
1 polymer ?
#
loop_
_entity_poly.entity_id
_entity_poly.type
_entity_poly.pdbx_seq_one_letter_code
_entity_poly.pdbx_strand_id
1 'polypeptide(L)'
;MEQPENLVNRIKAAGVPTWVTVLAILIAAVGTIIGAVSLLNPSTAEVPSYFERAYGGRNIAIAVALGVAVVLRSRAAYLAGFAGGLFREIGDIASGFDQGENRSVIVGAVFLSLGLAALAHIVTTGSEPSESRRPDPHL
;
A
#
# COMPACT_ATOMS: atom_id res chain seq x y z
N MET A 1 -0.87 22.89 21.86
CA MET A 1 -0.38 21.56 21.43
C MET A 1 -1.58 20.80 20.88
N GLU A 2 -1.68 20.61 19.58
CA GLU A 2 -2.70 19.69 19.02
C GLU A 2 -2.33 18.26 19.47
N GLN A 3 -3.30 17.54 20.06
CA GLN A 3 -3.06 16.14 20.45
C GLN A 3 -2.78 15.28 19.20
N PRO A 4 -1.80 14.35 19.25
CA PRO A 4 -1.34 13.59 18.07
C PRO A 4 -2.44 12.75 17.42
N GLU A 5 -3.46 12.34 18.18
CA GLU A 5 -4.68 11.69 17.68
C GLU A 5 -5.45 12.52 16.64
N ASN A 6 -5.37 13.85 16.70
CA ASN A 6 -6.05 14.72 15.76
C ASN A 6 -5.37 14.78 14.38
N LEU A 7 -4.06 14.62 14.31
CA LEU A 7 -3.32 14.68 13.05
C LEU A 7 -3.62 13.47 12.18
N VAL A 8 -3.62 12.27 12.77
CA VAL A 8 -3.80 11.03 12.02
C VAL A 8 -5.24 10.88 11.53
N ASN A 9 -6.21 11.32 12.33
CA ASN A 9 -7.61 11.36 11.92
C ASN A 9 -7.87 12.37 10.78
N ARG A 10 -7.04 13.41 10.64
CA ARG A 10 -7.14 14.36 9.51
C ARG A 10 -6.60 13.77 8.21
N ILE A 11 -5.62 12.87 8.24
CA ILE A 11 -4.97 12.36 7.01
C ILE A 11 -5.58 11.07 6.45
N LYS A 12 -6.32 10.30 7.25
CA LYS A 12 -6.95 9.06 6.77
C LYS A 12 -8.19 9.34 5.93
N ALA A 13 -8.51 8.44 5.02
CA ALA A 13 -9.79 8.41 4.31
C ALA A 13 -10.94 7.96 5.23
N ALA A 14 -12.16 8.42 4.95
CA ALA A 14 -13.35 7.92 5.63
C ALA A 14 -13.48 6.39 5.44
N GLY A 15 -13.74 5.68 6.54
CA GLY A 15 -13.81 4.21 6.54
C GLY A 15 -12.47 3.49 6.41
N VAL A 16 -11.32 4.18 6.36
CA VAL A 16 -10.00 3.53 6.38
C VAL A 16 -9.43 3.60 7.80
N PRO A 17 -9.03 2.46 8.40
CA PRO A 17 -8.48 2.46 9.75
C PRO A 17 -7.10 3.11 9.80
N THR A 18 -6.76 3.69 10.95
CA THR A 18 -5.52 4.45 11.16
C THR A 18 -4.27 3.64 10.81
N TRP A 19 -4.21 2.37 11.20
CA TRP A 19 -3.04 1.52 10.94
C TRP A 19 -2.80 1.28 9.44
N VAL A 20 -3.86 1.22 8.63
CA VAL A 20 -3.76 1.10 7.16
C VAL A 20 -3.18 2.36 6.54
N THR A 21 -3.57 3.53 7.05
CA THR A 21 -3.00 4.82 6.63
C THR A 21 -1.50 4.90 6.98
N VAL A 22 -1.12 4.49 8.19
CA VAL A 22 0.29 4.44 8.60
C VAL A 22 1.07 3.47 7.72
N LEU A 23 0.54 2.28 7.46
CA LEU A 23 1.15 1.30 6.56
C LEU A 23 1.36 1.88 5.15
N ALA A 24 0.35 2.54 4.59
CA ALA A 24 0.46 3.17 3.27
C ALA A 24 1.54 4.25 3.23
N ILE A 25 1.66 5.07 4.28
CA ILE A 25 2.72 6.09 4.40
C ILE A 25 4.10 5.44 4.47
N LEU A 26 4.25 4.38 5.25
CA LEU A 26 5.52 3.64 5.36
C LEU A 26 5.92 3.02 4.02
N ILE A 27 4.98 2.38 3.31
CA ILE A 27 5.25 1.81 1.98
C ILE A 27 5.58 2.92 0.98
N ALA A 28 4.87 4.05 1.02
CA ALA A 28 5.19 5.20 0.17
C ALA A 28 6.61 5.74 0.42
N ALA A 29 7.00 5.89 1.68
CA ALA A 29 8.35 6.36 2.02
C ALA A 29 9.43 5.35 1.62
N VAL A 30 9.30 4.10 2.06
CA VAL A 30 10.29 3.04 1.81
C VAL A 30 10.36 2.70 0.32
N GLY A 31 9.22 2.56 -0.37
CA GLY A 31 9.18 2.27 -1.80
C GLY A 31 9.75 3.41 -2.65
N THR A 32 9.62 4.66 -2.22
CA THR A 32 10.29 5.79 -2.87
C THR A 32 11.80 5.70 -2.70
N ILE A 33 12.29 5.41 -1.48
CA ILE A 33 13.73 5.30 -1.20
C ILE A 33 14.33 4.13 -1.99
N ILE A 34 13.77 2.92 -1.85
CA ILE A 34 14.25 1.73 -2.56
C ILE A 34 14.17 1.95 -4.07
N GLY A 35 13.03 2.45 -4.55
CA GLY A 35 12.82 2.70 -5.96
C GLY A 35 13.82 3.70 -6.54
N ALA A 36 14.06 4.82 -5.85
CA ALA A 36 15.02 5.83 -6.27
C ALA A 36 16.46 5.29 -6.25
N VAL A 37 16.85 4.57 -5.19
CA VAL A 37 18.19 3.95 -5.08
C VAL A 37 18.41 2.95 -6.21
N SER A 38 17.45 2.07 -6.50
CA SER A 38 17.55 1.11 -7.61
C SER A 38 17.51 1.78 -8.99
N LEU A 39 16.90 2.96 -9.16
CA LEU A 39 16.97 3.68 -10.44
C LEU A 39 18.29 4.42 -10.63
N LEU A 40 18.85 4.99 -9.55
CA LEU A 40 20.10 5.75 -9.59
C LEU A 40 21.32 4.83 -9.59
N ASN A 41 21.24 3.69 -8.90
CA ASN A 41 22.29 2.68 -8.82
C ASN A 41 21.69 1.25 -8.93
N PRO A 42 21.36 0.80 -10.15
CA PRO A 42 20.66 -0.47 -10.40
C PRO A 42 21.35 -1.71 -9.82
N SER A 43 22.69 -1.73 -9.76
CA SER A 43 23.47 -2.85 -9.24
C SER A 43 23.29 -3.11 -7.73
N THR A 44 22.58 -2.22 -7.02
CA THR A 44 22.21 -2.42 -5.62
C THR A 44 20.97 -3.29 -5.44
N ALA A 45 20.19 -3.50 -6.51
CA ALA A 45 19.03 -4.36 -6.45
C ALA A 45 19.49 -5.82 -6.47
N GLU A 46 19.09 -6.60 -5.46
CA GLU A 46 19.30 -8.05 -5.39
C GLU A 46 18.33 -8.78 -6.37
N VAL A 47 18.38 -8.43 -7.66
CA VAL A 47 17.54 -9.00 -8.73
C VAL A 47 18.37 -9.24 -10.00
N PRO A 48 17.88 -10.05 -10.96
CA PRO A 48 18.58 -10.23 -12.22
C PRO A 48 18.88 -8.91 -12.93
N SER A 49 20.07 -8.80 -13.55
CA SER A 49 20.58 -7.55 -14.13
C SER A 49 19.69 -6.92 -15.19
N TYR A 50 18.96 -7.73 -15.97
CA TYR A 50 17.99 -7.26 -16.96
C TYR A 50 16.73 -6.63 -16.33
N PHE A 51 16.54 -6.79 -15.01
CA PHE A 51 15.35 -6.39 -14.28
C PHE A 51 15.60 -5.29 -13.22
N GLU A 52 16.85 -4.93 -12.93
CA GLU A 52 17.23 -3.99 -11.86
C GLU A 52 16.47 -2.64 -11.93
N ARG A 53 16.34 -2.06 -13.13
CA ARG A 53 15.60 -0.80 -13.31
C ARG A 53 14.08 -0.99 -13.20
N ALA A 54 13.56 -2.12 -13.68
CA ALA A 54 12.14 -2.45 -13.55
C ALA A 54 11.76 -2.67 -12.09
N TYR A 55 12.66 -3.25 -11.30
CA TYR A 55 12.55 -3.35 -9.85
C TYR A 55 12.48 -1.97 -9.17
N GLY A 56 13.29 -1.01 -9.59
CA GLY A 56 13.17 0.37 -9.11
C GLY A 56 11.82 1.00 -9.47
N GLY A 57 11.42 0.90 -10.74
CA GLY A 57 10.19 1.49 -11.27
C GLY A 57 8.91 0.98 -10.57
N ARG A 58 8.79 -0.33 -10.33
CA ARG A 58 7.63 -0.90 -9.64
C ARG A 58 7.49 -0.42 -8.19
N ASN A 59 8.63 -0.25 -7.49
CA ASN A 59 8.64 0.24 -6.11
C ASN A 59 8.16 1.69 -6.04
N ILE A 60 8.62 2.54 -6.97
CA ILE A 60 8.13 3.91 -7.11
C ILE A 60 6.63 3.93 -7.47
N ALA A 61 6.19 3.10 -8.42
CA ALA A 61 4.80 3.09 -8.86
C ALA A 61 3.84 2.79 -7.70
N ILE A 62 4.14 1.78 -6.86
CA ILE A 62 3.35 1.45 -5.68
C ILE A 62 3.43 2.56 -4.63
N ALA A 63 4.63 3.10 -4.40
CA ALA A 63 4.82 4.19 -3.45
C ALA A 63 4.01 5.44 -3.82
N VAL A 64 4.00 5.80 -5.10
CA VAL A 64 3.20 6.91 -5.62
C VAL A 64 1.72 6.59 -5.50
N ALA A 65 1.27 5.39 -5.88
CA ALA A 65 -0.13 5.02 -5.77
C ALA A 65 -0.67 5.14 -4.34
N LEU A 66 0.07 4.61 -3.35
CA LEU A 66 -0.31 4.71 -1.94
C LEU A 66 -0.14 6.11 -1.37
N GLY A 67 0.91 6.85 -1.77
CA GLY A 67 1.10 8.25 -1.38
C GLY A 67 -0.04 9.13 -1.87
N VAL A 68 -0.44 8.98 -3.13
CA VAL A 68 -1.60 9.68 -3.70
C VAL A 68 -2.89 9.27 -2.99
N ALA A 69 -3.06 7.99 -2.63
CA ALA A 69 -4.23 7.55 -1.87
C ALA A 69 -4.35 8.26 -0.51
N VAL A 70 -3.23 8.44 0.20
CA VAL A 70 -3.16 9.18 1.47
C VAL A 70 -3.47 10.66 1.25
N VAL A 71 -2.84 11.30 0.26
CA VAL A 71 -3.02 12.74 -0.04
C VAL A 71 -4.47 13.04 -0.41
N LEU A 72 -5.07 12.23 -1.29
CA LEU A 72 -6.44 12.39 -1.73
C LEU A 72 -7.46 11.91 -0.70
N ARG A 73 -7.03 11.20 0.34
CA ARG A 73 -7.89 10.59 1.36
C ARG A 73 -9.02 9.77 0.72
N SER A 74 -8.68 9.03 -0.34
CA SER A 74 -9.64 8.31 -1.18
C SER A 74 -9.60 6.82 -0.92
N ARG A 75 -10.68 6.27 -0.38
CA ARG A 75 -10.81 4.82 -0.12
C ARG A 75 -10.58 3.99 -1.40
N ALA A 76 -11.07 4.44 -2.55
CA ALA A 76 -10.86 3.77 -3.82
C ALA A 76 -9.37 3.75 -4.23
N ALA A 77 -8.65 4.84 -3.98
CA ALA A 77 -7.22 4.90 -4.25
C ALA A 77 -6.43 3.97 -3.32
N TYR A 78 -6.82 3.84 -2.04
CA TYR A 78 -6.23 2.86 -1.12
C TYR A 78 -6.43 1.42 -1.62
N LEU A 79 -7.65 1.08 -2.04
CA LEU A 79 -7.96 -0.24 -2.61
C LEU A 79 -7.10 -0.53 -3.84
N ALA A 80 -7.00 0.42 -4.78
CA ALA A 80 -6.19 0.28 -5.97
C ALA A 80 -4.69 0.12 -5.65
N GLY A 81 -4.16 0.95 -4.74
CA GLY A 81 -2.75 0.91 -4.34
C GLY A 81 -2.36 -0.41 -3.67
N PHE A 82 -3.17 -0.90 -2.72
CA PHE A 82 -2.92 -2.18 -2.07
C PHE A 82 -3.12 -3.37 -3.02
N ALA A 83 -4.16 -3.36 -3.86
CA ALA A 83 -4.36 -4.42 -4.86
C ALA A 83 -3.18 -4.50 -5.84
N GLY A 84 -2.68 -3.37 -6.34
CA GLY A 84 -1.48 -3.32 -7.17
C GLY A 84 -0.24 -3.85 -6.44
N GLY A 85 -0.10 -3.54 -5.15
CA GLY A 85 0.94 -4.10 -4.30
C GLY A 85 0.87 -5.62 -4.18
N LEU A 86 -0.32 -6.20 -4.01
CA LEU A 86 -0.49 -7.66 -3.90
C LEU A 86 -0.02 -8.40 -5.15
N PHE A 87 -0.39 -7.92 -6.35
CA PHE A 87 0.06 -8.55 -7.59
C PHE A 87 1.58 -8.52 -7.73
N ARG A 88 2.24 -7.45 -7.27
CA ARG A 88 3.70 -7.43 -7.20
C ARG A 88 4.23 -8.51 -6.25
N GLU A 89 3.72 -8.59 -5.03
CA GLU A 89 4.21 -9.56 -4.04
C GLU A 89 4.01 -11.01 -4.47
N ILE A 90 2.90 -11.32 -5.15
CA ILE A 90 2.68 -12.65 -5.74
C ILE A 90 3.79 -12.97 -6.74
N GLY A 91 4.15 -12.02 -7.61
CA GLY A 91 5.23 -12.18 -8.58
C GLY A 91 6.60 -12.38 -7.90
N ASP A 92 6.86 -11.63 -6.83
CA ASP A 92 8.12 -11.74 -6.07
C ASP A 92 8.23 -13.08 -5.33
N ILE A 93 7.15 -13.57 -4.72
CA ILE A 93 7.12 -14.88 -4.08
C ILE A 93 7.34 -15.99 -5.12
N ALA A 94 6.66 -15.92 -6.28
CA ALA A 94 6.82 -16.91 -7.34
C ALA A 94 8.26 -16.95 -7.87
N SER A 95 8.85 -15.77 -8.09
CA SER A 95 10.25 -15.63 -8.49
C SER A 95 11.24 -16.13 -7.42
N GLY A 96 10.95 -15.87 -6.15
CA GLY A 96 11.77 -16.34 -5.03
C GLY A 96 11.79 -17.86 -4.91
N PHE A 97 10.66 -18.54 -5.18
CA PHE A 97 10.62 -20.00 -5.24
C PHE A 97 11.44 -20.56 -6.40
N ASP A 98 11.37 -19.95 -7.59
CA ASP A 98 12.14 -20.38 -8.78
C ASP A 98 13.65 -20.26 -8.54
N GLN A 99 14.07 -19.23 -7.81
CA GLN A 99 15.48 -18.96 -7.49
C GLN A 99 15.98 -19.65 -6.21
N GLY A 100 15.11 -20.35 -5.47
CA GLY A 100 15.46 -20.96 -4.17
C GLY A 100 15.80 -19.94 -3.07
N GLU A 101 15.34 -18.70 -3.20
CA GLU A 101 15.68 -17.60 -2.31
C GLU A 101 14.65 -17.45 -1.19
N ASN A 102 14.90 -18.08 -0.03
CA ASN A 102 13.97 -18.08 1.10
C ASN A 102 13.65 -16.67 1.64
N ARG A 103 14.59 -15.72 1.51
CA ARG A 103 14.42 -14.36 2.03
C ARG A 103 13.34 -13.60 1.28
N SER A 104 13.40 -13.55 -0.05
CA SER A 104 12.38 -12.88 -0.88
C SER A 104 11.00 -13.51 -0.72
N VAL A 105 10.91 -14.83 -0.59
CA VAL A 105 9.64 -15.54 -0.29
C VAL A 105 9.05 -15.08 1.04
N ILE A 106 9.84 -15.06 2.12
CA ILE A 106 9.37 -14.66 3.45
C ILE A 106 8.95 -13.19 3.47
N VAL A 107 9.78 -12.30 2.91
CA VAL A 107 9.49 -10.86 2.85
C VAL A 107 8.20 -10.63 2.05
N GLY A 108 8.09 -11.23 0.87
CA GLY A 108 6.90 -11.14 0.03
C GLY A 108 5.65 -11.66 0.74
N ALA A 109 5.73 -12.78 1.45
CA ALA A 109 4.61 -13.34 2.21
C ALA A 109 4.12 -12.41 3.34
N VAL A 110 5.04 -11.74 4.04
CA VAL A 110 4.70 -10.76 5.09
C VAL A 110 3.96 -9.57 4.47
N PHE A 111 4.50 -8.95 3.42
CA PHE A 111 3.85 -7.82 2.77
C PHE A 111 2.53 -8.20 2.11
N LEU A 112 2.44 -9.39 1.51
CA LEU A 112 1.19 -9.93 0.97
C LEU A 112 0.12 -10.05 2.06
N SER A 113 0.49 -10.59 3.23
CA SER A 113 -0.42 -10.76 4.37
C SER A 113 -0.91 -9.41 4.90
N LEU A 114 0.00 -8.42 5.03
CA LEU A 114 -0.35 -7.07 5.45
C LEU A 114 -1.26 -6.37 4.43
N GLY A 115 -1.00 -6.52 3.13
CA GLY A 115 -1.82 -5.97 2.06
C GLY A 115 -3.22 -6.59 2.03
N LEU A 116 -3.32 -7.91 2.22
CA LEU A 116 -4.60 -8.62 2.30
C LEU A 116 -5.40 -8.17 3.52
N ALA A 117 -4.77 -8.06 4.68
CA ALA A 117 -5.42 -7.55 5.89
C ALA A 117 -5.92 -6.10 5.69
N ALA A 118 -5.12 -5.24 5.04
CA ALA A 118 -5.49 -3.88 4.75
C ALA A 118 -6.70 -3.83 3.80
N LEU A 119 -6.68 -4.58 2.70
CA LEU A 119 -7.81 -4.66 1.76
C LEU A 119 -9.06 -5.20 2.42
N ALA A 120 -8.96 -6.32 3.14
CA ALA A 120 -10.10 -6.93 3.83
C ALA A 120 -10.76 -5.91 4.76
N HIS A 121 -9.96 -5.22 5.57
CA HIS A 121 -10.47 -4.22 6.50
C HIS A 121 -11.10 -3.03 5.78
N ILE A 122 -10.47 -2.51 4.70
CA ILE A 122 -11.03 -1.41 3.91
C ILE A 122 -12.37 -1.83 3.29
N VAL A 123 -12.50 -3.06 2.78
CA VAL A 123 -13.72 -3.56 2.16
C VAL A 123 -14.84 -3.69 3.20
N THR A 124 -14.57 -4.26 4.37
CA THR A 124 -15.58 -4.51 5.42
C THR A 124 -16.08 -3.24 6.11
N THR A 125 -15.26 -2.19 6.21
CA THR A 125 -15.63 -0.98 6.97
C THR A 125 -16.38 0.07 6.19
N GLY A 126 -16.40 0.02 4.86
CA GLY A 126 -17.18 0.98 4.09
C GLY A 126 -18.34 0.35 3.33
N SER A 127 -18.83 -0.79 3.84
CA SER A 127 -20.19 -1.28 3.61
C SER A 127 -21.18 -0.75 4.64
N GLU A 128 -20.76 0.05 5.63
CA GLU A 128 -21.71 0.71 6.53
C GLU A 128 -22.59 1.65 5.70
N PRO A 129 -23.92 1.39 5.65
CA PRO A 129 -24.84 2.22 4.90
C PRO A 129 -24.74 3.65 5.42
N SER A 130 -24.64 4.62 4.52
CA SER A 130 -24.79 6.02 4.91
C SER A 130 -26.17 6.19 5.56
N GLU A 131 -26.22 6.22 6.89
CA GLU A 131 -27.44 6.37 7.67
C GLU A 131 -28.14 7.73 7.41
N SER A 132 -27.54 8.57 6.56
CA SER A 132 -28.01 9.89 6.12
C SER A 132 -29.06 9.89 4.99
N ARG A 133 -29.80 8.79 4.79
CA ARG A 133 -31.04 8.80 3.99
C ARG A 133 -32.23 8.29 4.78
N ARG A 134 -32.32 8.62 6.07
CA ARG A 134 -33.67 8.76 6.63
C ARG A 134 -34.27 10.02 6.02
N PRO A 135 -35.31 9.90 5.16
CA PRO A 135 -36.07 11.08 4.78
C PRO A 135 -36.54 11.74 6.08
N ASP A 136 -36.36 13.04 6.16
CA ASP A 136 -36.85 13.82 7.29
C ASP A 136 -38.35 13.53 7.42
N PRO A 137 -38.86 12.97 8.53
CA PRO A 137 -40.27 12.59 8.64
C PRO A 137 -41.22 13.80 8.70
N HIS A 138 -40.68 15.01 8.50
CA HIS A 138 -41.38 16.28 8.56
C HIS A 138 -41.43 17.03 7.22
N LEU A 139 -41.11 16.36 6.10
CA LEU A 139 -41.33 16.87 4.74
C LEU A 139 -42.43 16.09 4.01
#